data_AF-A0A534ES69-F1
#
_entry.id   AF-A0A534ES69-F1
#
_cell.length_a   1.000
_cell.length_b   1.000
_cell.length_c   1.000
_cell.angle_alpha   90.00
_cell.angle_beta   90.00
_cell.angle_gamma   90.00
#
_symmetry.space_group_name_H-M   'P 1'
#
loop_
_entity.id
_entity.type
_entity.pdbx_description
1 polymer ?
#
loop_
_entity_poly.entity_id
_entity_poly.type
_entity_poly.pdbx_seq_one_letter_code
_entity_poly.pdbx_strand_id
1 'polypeptide(L)'
;MSPGEKRARRRERDRAAYARDPEKFRKLSRENRLKPGAAERHMEYAKAWALRNAERVKALRKANYENNRQINIEKTRAWKKRNPARVLASQRSRATINGEKNRAARKAWEERNPTAALESFKRYRERNRAKIRARLAVSKQGREKRRALWANQDAILAIYLQAEIMTRPTGRLHVVDHIIPLQGRTVSGLHVETNLRVVEHHENARKHNAWESPGWQRPGDEAAPVAVPRQGSLF
;
A
#
# COMPACT_ATOMS: atom_id res chain seq x y z
N MET A 1 47.82 -12.31 -46.50
CA MET A 1 46.51 -11.68 -46.20
C MET A 1 45.84 -12.38 -45.04
N SER A 2 45.64 -11.68 -43.92
CA SER A 2 44.96 -12.19 -42.73
C SER A 2 43.48 -12.49 -43.00
N PRO A 3 42.83 -13.35 -42.18
CA PRO A 3 41.39 -13.58 -42.26
C PRO A 3 40.56 -12.29 -42.11
N GLY A 4 41.07 -11.30 -41.38
CA GLY A 4 40.46 -9.98 -41.23
C GLY A 4 40.48 -9.15 -42.53
N GLU A 5 41.64 -9.12 -43.20
CA GLU A 5 41.83 -8.40 -44.47
C GLU A 5 41.00 -8.99 -45.60
N LYS A 6 40.93 -10.33 -45.69
CA LYS A 6 40.06 -11.01 -46.67
C LYS A 6 38.58 -10.65 -46.47
N ARG A 7 38.12 -10.55 -45.21
CA ARG A 7 36.75 -10.13 -44.87
C ARG A 7 36.49 -8.66 -45.19
N ALA A 8 37.46 -7.78 -44.94
CA ALA A 8 37.35 -6.35 -45.23
C ALA A 8 37.24 -6.11 -46.75
N ARG A 9 38.12 -6.72 -47.55
CA ARG A 9 38.11 -6.62 -49.02
C ARG A 9 36.80 -7.15 -49.62
N ARG A 10 36.26 -8.24 -49.06
CA ARG A 10 34.94 -8.76 -49.46
C ARG A 10 33.83 -7.74 -49.18
N ARG A 11 33.80 -7.15 -47.99
CA ARG A 11 32.78 -6.14 -47.63
C ARG A 11 32.84 -4.92 -48.54
N GLU A 12 34.03 -4.49 -48.91
CA GLU A 12 34.24 -3.37 -49.83
C GLU A 12 33.73 -3.67 -51.23
N ARG A 13 34.06 -4.84 -51.77
CA ARG A 13 33.51 -5.31 -53.05
C ARG A 13 31.98 -5.40 -53.02
N ASP A 14 31.42 -5.98 -51.95
CA ASP A 14 29.97 -6.13 -51.80
C ASP A 14 29.27 -4.75 -51.66
N ARG A 15 29.92 -3.76 -51.01
CA ARG A 15 29.45 -2.36 -50.99
C ARG A 15 29.49 -1.71 -52.37
N ALA A 16 30.59 -1.88 -53.12
CA ALA A 16 30.72 -1.34 -54.47
C ALA A 16 29.68 -1.95 -55.42
N ALA A 17 29.40 -3.25 -55.30
CA ALA A 17 28.34 -3.91 -56.03
C ALA A 17 26.95 -3.35 -55.66
N TYR A 18 26.68 -3.13 -54.37
CA TYR A 18 25.42 -2.52 -53.93
C TYR A 18 25.25 -1.08 -54.45
N ALA A 19 26.32 -0.28 -54.45
CA ALA A 19 26.28 1.10 -54.93
C ALA A 19 25.97 1.20 -56.44
N ARG A 20 26.41 0.22 -57.23
CA ARG A 20 26.16 0.18 -58.68
C ARG A 20 24.70 -0.12 -59.03
N ASP A 21 24.00 -0.91 -58.21
CA ASP A 21 22.59 -1.24 -58.43
C ASP A 21 21.86 -1.50 -57.10
N PRO A 22 21.45 -0.43 -56.39
CA PRO A 22 20.80 -0.57 -55.09
C PRO A 22 19.42 -1.26 -55.18
N GLU A 23 18.70 -1.06 -56.29
CA GLU A 23 17.35 -1.57 -56.48
C GLU A 23 17.33 -3.10 -56.62
N LYS A 24 18.30 -3.68 -57.33
CA LYS A 24 18.46 -5.14 -57.40
C LYS A 24 18.60 -5.77 -56.02
N PHE A 25 19.41 -5.20 -55.14
CA PHE A 25 19.59 -5.72 -53.77
C PHE A 25 18.36 -5.46 -52.87
N ARG A 26 17.64 -4.34 -53.06
CA ARG A 26 16.37 -4.09 -52.36
C ARG A 26 15.31 -5.12 -52.76
N LYS A 27 15.16 -5.41 -54.05
CA LYS A 27 14.25 -6.44 -54.58
C LYS A 27 14.60 -7.82 -54.02
N LEU A 28 15.86 -8.22 -54.10
CA LEU A 28 16.35 -9.49 -53.55
C LEU A 28 16.14 -9.60 -52.03
N SER A 29 16.30 -8.50 -51.28
CA SER A 29 16.01 -8.46 -49.84
C SER A 29 14.54 -8.64 -49.52
N ARG A 30 13.63 -8.10 -50.35
CA ARG A 30 12.18 -8.30 -50.22
C ARG A 30 11.82 -9.75 -50.49
N GLU A 31 12.29 -10.31 -51.60
CA GLU A 31 12.06 -11.71 -51.98
C GLU A 31 12.55 -12.68 -50.89
N ASN A 32 13.75 -12.44 -50.33
CA ASN A 32 14.29 -13.28 -49.26
C ASN A 32 13.49 -13.21 -47.95
N ARG A 33 12.79 -12.10 -47.68
CA ARG A 33 11.90 -11.96 -46.52
C ARG A 33 10.57 -12.70 -46.68
N LEU A 34 10.13 -12.91 -47.92
CA LEU A 34 8.88 -13.62 -48.23
C LEU A 34 9.05 -15.15 -48.29
N LYS A 35 10.30 -15.65 -48.28
CA LYS A 35 10.56 -17.09 -48.26
C LYS A 35 10.04 -17.73 -46.96
N PRO A 36 9.46 -18.94 -47.03
CA PRO A 36 9.07 -19.69 -45.84
C PRO A 36 10.25 -19.85 -44.86
N GLY A 37 9.98 -19.73 -43.56
CA GLY A 37 10.99 -19.86 -42.52
C GLY A 37 11.91 -18.63 -42.35
N ALA A 38 11.71 -17.54 -43.12
CA ALA A 38 12.64 -16.40 -43.10
C ALA A 38 12.61 -15.63 -41.77
N ALA A 39 11.44 -15.50 -41.16
CA ALA A 39 11.28 -14.86 -39.86
C ALA A 39 11.96 -15.68 -38.76
N GLU A 40 11.77 -17.00 -38.76
CA GLU A 40 12.38 -17.94 -37.82
C GLU A 40 13.90 -17.91 -37.94
N ARG A 41 14.45 -18.04 -39.15
CA ARG A 41 15.91 -17.94 -39.39
C ARG A 41 16.48 -16.61 -38.91
N HIS A 42 15.76 -15.51 -39.14
CA HIS A 42 16.20 -14.20 -38.67
C HIS A 42 16.16 -14.10 -37.14
N MET A 43 15.12 -14.61 -36.49
CA MET A 43 15.02 -14.65 -35.03
C MET A 43 16.11 -15.51 -34.40
N GLU A 44 16.38 -16.70 -34.94
CA GLU A 44 17.44 -17.60 -34.48
C GLU A 44 18.81 -16.95 -34.65
N TYR A 45 19.09 -16.38 -35.81
CA TYR A 45 20.31 -15.62 -36.05
C TYR A 45 20.47 -14.46 -35.06
N ALA A 46 19.40 -13.70 -34.80
CA ALA A 46 19.42 -12.58 -33.86
C ALA A 46 19.65 -13.05 -32.42
N LYS A 47 19.04 -14.16 -31.99
CA LYS A 47 19.27 -14.78 -30.67
C LYS A 47 20.71 -15.26 -30.53
N ALA A 48 21.22 -16.02 -31.50
CA ALA A 48 22.62 -16.48 -31.52
C ALA A 48 23.60 -15.30 -31.54
N TRP A 49 23.26 -14.22 -32.26
CA TRP A 49 24.03 -12.98 -32.24
C TRP A 49 24.00 -12.29 -30.88
N ALA A 50 22.84 -12.19 -30.23
CA ALA A 50 22.72 -11.58 -28.92
C ALA A 50 23.47 -12.36 -27.84
N LEU A 51 23.43 -13.69 -27.90
CA LEU A 51 24.16 -14.56 -26.97
C LEU A 51 25.67 -14.40 -27.11
N ARG A 52 26.20 -14.50 -28.34
CA ARG A 52 27.65 -14.34 -28.60
C ARG A 52 28.16 -12.90 -28.39
N ASN A 53 27.25 -11.92 -28.30
CA ASN A 53 27.56 -10.50 -28.10
C ASN A 53 26.87 -9.93 -26.84
N ALA A 54 26.72 -10.72 -25.77
CA ALA A 54 25.93 -10.34 -24.60
C ALA A 54 26.36 -8.99 -24.01
N GLU A 55 27.66 -8.78 -23.79
CA GLU A 55 28.19 -7.52 -23.25
C GLU A 55 27.96 -6.32 -24.19
N ARG A 56 28.08 -6.53 -25.51
CA ARG A 56 27.79 -5.49 -26.50
C ARG A 56 26.32 -5.11 -26.49
N VAL A 57 25.43 -6.10 -26.41
CA VAL A 57 23.97 -5.87 -26.33
C VAL A 57 23.62 -5.12 -25.04
N LYS A 58 24.24 -5.50 -23.92
CA LYS A 58 24.06 -4.82 -22.63
C LYS A 58 24.50 -3.36 -22.69
N ALA A 59 25.67 -3.08 -23.24
CA ALA A 59 26.17 -1.72 -23.44
C ALA A 59 25.25 -0.88 -24.34
N LEU A 60 24.79 -1.44 -25.47
CA LEU A 60 23.86 -0.77 -26.38
C LEU A 60 22.52 -0.48 -25.73
N ARG A 61 21.97 -1.44 -24.97
CA ARG A 61 20.70 -1.25 -24.24
C ARG A 61 20.82 -0.16 -23.18
N LYS A 62 21.94 -0.11 -22.46
CA LYS A 62 22.22 0.93 -21.46
C LYS A 62 22.30 2.31 -22.13
N ALA A 63 23.12 2.47 -23.17
CA ALA A 63 23.23 3.71 -23.91
C ALA A 63 21.88 4.16 -24.51
N ASN A 64 21.11 3.22 -25.06
CA ASN A 64 19.78 3.51 -25.59
C ASN A 64 18.79 3.95 -24.49
N TYR A 65 18.86 3.36 -23.30
CA TYR A 65 18.05 3.77 -22.16
C TYR A 65 18.43 5.17 -21.67
N GLU A 66 19.73 5.47 -21.57
CA GLU A 66 20.24 6.78 -21.15
C GLU A 66 19.84 7.88 -22.15
N ASN A 67 20.08 7.66 -23.44
CA ASN A 67 19.72 8.60 -24.50
C ASN A 67 18.20 8.87 -24.57
N ASN A 68 17.39 7.85 -24.30
CA ASN A 68 15.93 7.98 -24.33
C ASN A 68 15.29 8.19 -22.95
N ARG A 69 16.09 8.39 -21.89
CA ARG A 69 15.58 8.45 -20.52
C ARG A 69 14.52 9.53 -20.38
N GLN A 70 14.84 10.73 -20.85
CA GLN A 70 13.95 11.89 -20.74
C GLN A 70 12.67 11.70 -21.58
N ILE A 71 12.82 11.22 -22.80
CA ILE A 71 11.72 10.91 -23.71
C ILE A 71 10.77 9.87 -23.07
N ASN A 72 11.31 8.83 -22.45
CA ASN A 72 10.51 7.79 -21.80
C ASN A 72 9.80 8.31 -20.55
N ILE A 73 10.44 9.20 -19.77
CA ILE A 73 9.81 9.88 -18.64
C ILE A 73 8.63 10.71 -19.12
N GLU A 74 8.80 11.51 -20.18
CA GLU A 74 7.76 12.36 -20.74
C GLU A 74 6.61 11.55 -21.34
N LYS A 75 6.91 10.51 -22.11
CA LYS A 75 5.90 9.55 -22.61
C LYS A 75 5.11 8.93 -21.46
N THR A 76 5.78 8.53 -20.39
CA THR A 76 5.12 7.97 -19.20
C THR A 76 4.24 9.00 -18.52
N ARG A 77 4.71 10.25 -18.37
CA ARG A 77 3.93 11.36 -17.80
C ARG A 77 2.69 11.66 -18.64
N ALA A 78 2.84 11.78 -19.96
CA ALA A 78 1.73 11.99 -20.89
C ALA A 78 0.71 10.84 -20.85
N TRP A 79 1.19 9.60 -20.83
CA TRP A 79 0.32 8.42 -20.69
C TRP A 79 -0.47 8.44 -19.39
N LYS A 80 0.18 8.73 -18.25
CA LYS A 80 -0.47 8.84 -16.94
C LYS A 80 -1.54 9.94 -16.93
N LYS A 81 -1.25 11.11 -17.50
CA LYS A 81 -2.19 12.23 -17.61
C LYS A 81 -3.42 11.86 -18.46
N ARG A 82 -3.22 11.12 -19.55
CA ARG A 82 -4.30 10.64 -20.43
C ARG A 82 -5.09 9.46 -19.87
N ASN A 83 -4.52 8.71 -18.91
CA ASN A 83 -5.10 7.46 -18.40
C ASN A 83 -5.22 7.43 -16.86
N PRO A 84 -5.84 8.43 -16.21
CA PRO A 84 -5.89 8.51 -14.76
C PRO A 84 -6.62 7.30 -14.13
N ALA A 85 -7.71 6.85 -14.74
CA ALA A 85 -8.48 5.70 -14.25
C ALA A 85 -7.65 4.40 -14.24
N ARG A 86 -6.88 4.14 -15.30
CA ARG A 86 -5.99 2.95 -15.38
C ARG A 86 -4.84 3.04 -14.38
N VAL A 87 -4.28 4.23 -14.18
CA VAL A 87 -3.24 4.46 -13.16
C VAL A 87 -3.79 4.15 -11.77
N LEU A 88 -4.96 4.69 -11.43
CA LEU A 88 -5.62 4.45 -10.14
C LEU A 88 -5.96 2.97 -9.95
N ALA A 89 -6.52 2.29 -10.95
CA ALA A 89 -6.81 0.86 -10.89
C ALA A 89 -5.55 0.03 -10.64
N SER A 90 -4.47 0.32 -11.37
CA SER A 90 -3.17 -0.34 -11.18
C SER A 90 -2.57 -0.06 -9.79
N GLN A 91 -2.68 1.18 -9.30
CA GLN A 91 -2.24 1.53 -7.95
C GLN A 91 -3.03 0.79 -6.88
N ARG A 92 -4.35 0.70 -6.99
CA ARG A 92 -5.21 -0.06 -6.08
C ARG A 92 -4.84 -1.54 -6.07
N SER A 93 -4.73 -2.16 -7.24
CA SER A 93 -4.31 -3.57 -7.37
C SER A 93 -2.92 -3.82 -6.79
N ARG A 94 -1.96 -2.91 -7.01
CA ARG A 94 -0.64 -3.01 -6.38
C ARG A 94 -0.69 -2.86 -4.86
N ALA A 95 -1.56 -1.99 -4.35
CA ALA A 95 -1.71 -1.77 -2.91
C ALA A 95 -2.35 -2.98 -2.22
N THR A 96 -3.27 -3.69 -2.88
CA THR A 96 -3.85 -4.93 -2.35
C THR A 96 -2.85 -6.08 -2.40
N ILE A 97 -2.25 -6.34 -3.56
CA ILE A 97 -1.32 -7.46 -3.76
C ILE A 97 -0.06 -7.30 -2.91
N ASN A 98 0.54 -6.11 -2.88
CA ASN A 98 1.76 -5.88 -2.12
C ASN A 98 1.48 -5.40 -0.69
N GLY A 99 0.22 -5.26 -0.28
CA GLY A 99 -0.14 -4.72 1.03
C GLY A 99 0.44 -5.56 2.15
N GLU A 100 0.25 -6.88 2.09
CA GLU A 100 0.79 -7.82 3.07
C GLU A 100 2.32 -7.87 3.05
N LYS A 101 2.90 -7.99 1.85
CA LYS A 101 4.36 -7.98 1.66
C LYS A 101 5.00 -6.72 2.25
N ASN A 102 4.41 -5.54 2.01
CA ASN A 102 4.92 -4.28 2.52
C ASN A 102 4.75 -4.16 4.04
N ARG A 103 3.63 -4.64 4.61
CA ARG A 103 3.43 -4.70 6.06
C ARG A 103 4.45 -5.62 6.72
N ALA A 104 4.67 -6.81 6.17
CA ALA A 104 5.65 -7.76 6.67
C ALA A 104 7.07 -7.21 6.59
N ALA A 105 7.44 -6.60 5.45
CA ALA A 105 8.75 -5.96 5.28
C ALA A 105 8.95 -4.80 6.26
N ARG A 106 7.92 -3.96 6.48
CA ARG A 106 7.98 -2.88 7.46
C ARG A 106 8.16 -3.43 8.88
N LYS A 107 7.37 -4.44 9.26
CA LYS A 107 7.48 -5.08 10.58
C LYS A 107 8.88 -5.66 10.81
N ALA A 108 9.41 -6.40 9.82
CA ALA A 108 10.76 -6.96 9.90
C ALA A 108 11.84 -5.87 9.97
N TRP A 109 11.64 -4.71 9.31
CA TRP A 109 12.55 -3.58 9.44
C TRP A 109 12.48 -2.93 10.83
N GLU A 110 11.28 -2.75 11.39
CA GLU A 110 11.05 -2.21 12.74
C GLU A 110 11.65 -3.11 13.83
N GLU A 111 11.47 -4.44 13.71
CA GLU A 111 12.04 -5.43 14.62
C GLU A 111 13.59 -5.43 14.59
N ARG A 112 14.18 -5.25 13.41
CA ARG A 112 15.65 -5.17 13.26
C ARG A 112 16.23 -3.80 13.65
N ASN A 113 15.43 -2.73 13.60
CA ASN A 113 15.89 -1.35 13.79
C ASN A 113 14.96 -0.58 14.75
N PRO A 114 14.80 -1.02 16.01
CA PRO A 114 13.83 -0.43 16.94
C PRO A 114 14.11 1.05 17.23
N THR A 115 15.38 1.44 17.37
CA THR A 115 15.79 2.83 17.62
C THR A 115 15.46 3.74 16.44
N ALA A 116 15.77 3.32 15.21
CA ALA A 116 15.48 4.07 13.99
C ALA A 116 13.96 4.19 13.76
N ALA A 117 13.19 3.15 14.08
CA ALA A 117 11.73 3.19 14.03
C ALA A 117 11.18 4.25 15.02
N LEU A 118 11.62 4.22 16.28
CA LEU A 118 11.24 5.22 17.29
C LEU A 118 11.59 6.64 16.86
N GLU A 119 12.80 6.87 16.33
CA GLU A 119 13.23 8.17 15.84
C GLU A 119 12.40 8.63 14.63
N SER A 120 12.06 7.72 13.71
CA SER A 120 11.15 7.99 12.61
C SER A 120 9.76 8.42 13.10
N PHE A 121 9.20 7.73 14.10
CA PHE A 121 7.95 8.11 14.74
C PHE A 121 8.03 9.48 15.41
N LYS A 122 9.12 9.79 16.13
CA LYS A 122 9.36 11.12 16.72
C LYS A 122 9.37 12.20 15.63
N ARG A 123 10.19 12.03 14.59
CA ARG A 123 10.27 12.96 13.44
C ARG A 123 8.92 13.13 12.74
N TYR A 124 8.11 12.08 12.64
CA TYR A 124 6.78 12.18 12.07
C TYR A 124 5.85 13.03 12.95
N ARG A 125 5.83 12.80 14.27
CA ARG A 125 5.00 13.57 15.21
C ARG A 125 5.37 15.05 15.22
N GLU A 126 6.66 15.36 15.16
CA GLU A 126 7.17 16.73 15.14
C GLU A 126 6.77 17.45 13.85
N ARG A 127 7.11 16.90 12.68
CA ARG A 127 6.75 17.48 11.38
C ARG A 127 5.24 17.62 11.18
N ASN A 128 4.45 16.74 11.78
CA ASN A 128 2.98 16.75 11.66
C ASN A 128 2.29 17.30 12.90
N ARG A 129 2.98 18.03 13.78
CA ARG A 129 2.42 18.52 15.05
C ARG A 129 1.15 19.35 14.86
N ALA A 130 1.15 20.27 13.91
CA ALA A 130 -0.01 21.10 13.58
C ALA A 130 -1.21 20.25 13.13
N LYS A 131 -0.98 19.28 12.24
CA LYS A 131 -2.00 18.33 11.76
C LYS A 131 -2.58 17.47 12.88
N ILE A 132 -1.73 17.00 13.79
CA ILE A 132 -2.17 16.21 14.95
C ILE A 132 -3.03 17.08 15.88
N ARG A 133 -2.59 18.31 16.18
CA ARG A 133 -3.36 19.26 17.00
C ARG A 133 -4.73 19.58 16.40
N ALA A 134 -4.78 19.84 15.09
CA ALA A 134 -6.05 20.10 14.39
C ALA A 134 -7.02 18.91 14.53
N ARG A 135 -6.54 17.67 14.39
CA ARG A 135 -7.36 16.47 14.58
C ARG A 135 -7.85 16.31 16.02
N LEU A 136 -7.00 16.58 17.00
CA LEU A 136 -7.37 16.52 18.41
C LEU A 136 -8.45 17.56 18.76
N ALA A 137 -8.35 18.77 18.20
CA ALA A 137 -9.35 19.82 18.39
C ALA A 137 -10.73 19.40 17.83
N VAL A 138 -10.77 18.86 16.61
CA VAL A 138 -12.01 18.34 16.00
C VAL A 138 -12.61 17.20 16.83
N SER A 139 -11.77 16.27 17.30
CA SER A 139 -12.22 15.17 18.16
C SER A 139 -12.79 15.67 19.49
N LYS A 140 -12.14 16.64 20.12
CA LYS A 140 -12.62 17.28 21.36
C LYS A 140 -13.97 17.96 21.13
N GLN A 141 -14.09 18.79 20.09
CA GLN A 141 -15.35 19.45 19.74
C GLN A 141 -16.47 18.45 19.45
N GLY A 142 -16.15 17.33 18.78
CA GLY A 142 -17.10 16.24 18.54
C GLY A 142 -17.65 15.63 19.84
N ARG A 143 -16.81 15.47 20.87
CA ARG A 143 -17.25 15.01 22.19
C ARG A 143 -18.10 16.05 22.92
N GLU A 144 -17.66 17.30 22.92
CA GLU A 144 -18.39 18.39 23.60
C GLU A 144 -19.80 18.56 23.06
N LYS A 145 -19.97 18.52 21.74
CA LYS A 145 -21.29 18.58 21.07
C LYS A 145 -22.22 17.42 21.44
N ARG A 146 -21.69 16.32 21.96
CA ARG A 146 -22.45 15.13 22.36
C ARG A 146 -22.68 15.03 23.86
N ARG A 147 -22.16 15.98 24.65
CA ARG A 147 -22.39 16.01 26.09
C ARG A 147 -23.83 16.44 26.37
N ALA A 148 -24.59 15.59 27.02
CA ALA A 148 -25.94 15.92 27.46
C ALA A 148 -25.88 16.68 28.80
N LEU A 149 -26.81 17.62 29.01
CA LEU A 149 -26.87 18.39 30.26
C LEU A 149 -27.27 17.55 31.47
N TRP A 150 -28.07 16.51 31.25
CA TRP A 150 -28.52 15.58 32.27
C TRP A 150 -27.51 14.46 32.58
N ALA A 151 -26.38 14.41 31.86
CA ALA A 151 -25.37 13.38 32.05
C ALA A 151 -24.74 13.48 33.46
N ASN A 152 -24.67 12.36 34.17
CA ASN A 152 -24.10 12.32 35.51
C ASN A 152 -22.56 12.40 35.43
N GLN A 153 -22.01 13.57 35.74
CA GLN A 153 -20.57 13.82 35.62
C GLN A 153 -19.75 13.00 36.62
N ASP A 154 -20.28 12.74 37.81
CA ASP A 154 -19.58 11.95 38.84
C ASP A 154 -19.49 10.48 38.44
N ALA A 155 -20.56 9.93 37.85
CA ALA A 155 -20.55 8.58 37.29
C ALA A 155 -19.57 8.46 36.11
N ILE A 156 -19.54 9.46 35.22
CA ILE A 156 -18.55 9.51 34.13
C ILE A 156 -17.12 9.51 34.70
N LEU A 157 -16.84 10.35 35.70
CA LEU A 157 -15.54 10.42 36.36
C LEU A 157 -15.16 9.07 37.00
N ALA A 158 -16.09 8.40 37.66
CA ALA A 158 -15.88 7.08 38.26
C ALA A 158 -15.46 6.03 37.21
N ILE A 159 -16.05 6.07 36.00
CA ILE A 159 -15.67 5.17 34.89
C ILE A 159 -14.23 5.47 34.40
N TYR A 160 -13.83 6.74 34.33
CA TYR A 160 -12.45 7.10 33.99
C TYR A 160 -11.45 6.62 35.05
N LEU A 161 -11.80 6.77 36.34
CA LEU A 161 -10.98 6.27 37.45
C LEU A 161 -10.87 4.74 37.42
N GLN A 162 -11.97 4.04 37.11
CA GLN A 162 -11.96 2.59 36.94
C GLN A 162 -10.98 2.15 35.84
N ALA A 163 -10.93 2.85 34.71
CA ALA A 163 -9.96 2.56 33.65
C ALA A 163 -8.50 2.71 34.14
N GLU A 164 -8.20 3.72 34.94
CA GLU A 164 -6.86 3.87 35.54
C GLU A 164 -6.54 2.76 36.54
N ILE A 165 -7.50 2.43 37.41
CA ILE A 165 -7.37 1.35 38.40
C ILE A 165 -7.14 0.01 37.71
N MET A 166 -7.81 -0.29 36.59
CA MET A 166 -7.60 -1.53 35.83
C MET A 166 -6.26 -1.55 35.09
N THR A 167 -5.75 -0.40 34.67
CA THR A 167 -4.46 -0.29 33.95
C THR A 167 -3.28 -0.69 34.84
N ARG A 168 -3.29 -0.25 36.10
CA ARG A 168 -2.17 -0.46 37.03
C ARG A 168 -1.81 -1.95 37.28
N PRO A 169 -2.75 -2.84 37.68
CA PRO A 169 -2.44 -4.24 37.97
C PRO A 169 -2.26 -5.09 36.71
N THR A 170 -2.94 -4.77 35.61
CA THR A 170 -2.86 -5.57 34.38
C THR A 170 -1.62 -5.26 33.55
N GLY A 171 -1.00 -4.10 33.75
CA GLY A 171 0.07 -3.59 32.89
C GLY A 171 -0.38 -3.25 31.46
N ARG A 172 -1.69 -3.34 31.18
CA ARG A 172 -2.28 -3.05 29.87
C ARG A 172 -3.10 -1.78 29.98
N LEU A 173 -2.94 -0.88 29.01
CA LEU A 173 -3.67 0.38 28.99
C LEU A 173 -5.17 0.13 28.79
N HIS A 174 -5.97 0.44 29.81
CA HIS A 174 -7.42 0.49 29.72
C HIS A 174 -7.87 1.93 29.46
N VAL A 175 -8.89 2.08 28.62
CA VAL A 175 -9.44 3.36 28.19
C VAL A 175 -10.95 3.33 28.23
N VAL A 176 -11.57 4.51 28.26
CA VAL A 176 -13.02 4.65 28.17
C VAL A 176 -13.43 4.72 26.70
N ASP A 177 -14.26 3.78 26.27
CA ASP A 177 -14.89 3.72 24.95
C ASP A 177 -16.37 4.11 25.04
N HIS A 178 -16.90 4.64 23.93
CA HIS A 178 -18.32 4.91 23.77
C HIS A 178 -18.99 3.69 23.17
N ILE A 179 -19.88 3.01 23.92
CA ILE A 179 -20.62 1.82 23.45
C ILE A 179 -21.21 2.10 22.06
N ILE A 180 -22.04 3.14 21.97
CA ILE A 180 -22.51 3.75 20.72
C ILE A 180 -21.51 4.84 20.31
N PRO A 181 -20.87 4.73 19.13
CA PRO A 181 -19.85 5.68 18.70
C PRO A 181 -20.43 7.10 18.59
N LEU A 182 -19.68 8.11 19.03
CA LEU A 182 -20.15 9.51 18.97
C LEU A 182 -20.30 10.05 17.55
N GLN A 183 -19.50 9.51 16.62
CA GLN A 183 -19.42 9.94 15.21
C GLN A 183 -19.45 8.71 14.29
N GLY A 184 -20.34 7.77 14.58
CA GLY A 184 -20.56 6.60 13.72
C GLY A 184 -21.22 7.00 12.41
N ARG A 185 -21.02 6.15 11.38
CA ARG A 185 -21.61 6.36 10.05
C ARG A 185 -23.13 6.12 10.04
N THR A 186 -23.59 5.15 10.81
CA THR A 186 -24.99 4.67 10.81
C THR A 186 -25.74 5.13 12.06
N VAL A 187 -25.10 5.09 13.21
CA VAL A 187 -25.65 5.54 14.49
C VAL A 187 -24.69 6.47 15.19
N SER A 188 -25.21 7.26 16.12
CA SER A 188 -24.38 8.21 16.84
C SER A 188 -24.87 8.41 18.28
N GLY A 189 -24.00 8.11 19.25
CA GLY A 189 -24.32 8.14 20.68
C GLY A 189 -24.09 9.49 21.35
N LEU A 190 -24.50 9.59 22.61
CA LEU A 190 -24.23 10.74 23.49
C LEU A 190 -23.04 10.45 24.43
N HIS A 191 -22.41 11.50 24.94
CA HIS A 191 -21.40 11.38 25.99
C HIS A 191 -22.09 11.40 27.35
N VAL A 192 -22.60 10.24 27.76
CA VAL A 192 -23.39 9.99 28.99
C VAL A 192 -22.87 8.72 29.65
N GLU A 193 -23.00 8.60 30.96
CA GLU A 193 -22.48 7.49 31.78
C GLU A 193 -22.93 6.11 31.28
N THR A 194 -24.18 5.99 30.81
CA THR A 194 -24.74 4.74 30.26
C THR A 194 -24.18 4.35 28.88
N ASN A 195 -23.50 5.27 28.20
CA ASN A 195 -22.86 5.03 26.91
C ASN A 195 -21.34 4.85 27.03
N LEU A 196 -20.78 4.81 28.25
CA LEU A 196 -19.36 4.63 28.48
C LEU A 196 -19.07 3.22 29.01
N ARG A 197 -17.92 2.67 28.62
CA ARG A 197 -17.38 1.44 29.18
C ARG A 197 -15.87 1.47 29.25
N VAL A 198 -15.31 0.71 30.18
CA VAL A 198 -13.86 0.47 30.24
C VAL A 198 -13.51 -0.69 29.32
N VAL A 199 -12.47 -0.51 28.50
CA VAL A 199 -12.01 -1.49 27.51
C VAL A 199 -10.50 -1.40 27.34
N GLU A 200 -9.83 -2.47 26.91
CA GLU A 200 -8.41 -2.41 26.61
C GLU A 200 -8.16 -1.53 25.35
N HIS A 201 -7.11 -0.71 25.37
CA HIS A 201 -6.82 0.24 24.30
C HIS A 201 -6.72 -0.42 22.92
N HIS A 202 -6.18 -1.64 22.84
CA HIS A 202 -6.04 -2.35 21.57
C HIS A 202 -7.40 -2.72 20.95
N GLU A 203 -8.41 -3.05 21.77
CA GLU A 203 -9.76 -3.40 21.32
C GLU A 203 -10.50 -2.13 20.86
N ASN A 204 -10.41 -1.06 21.65
CA ASN A 204 -10.96 0.25 21.28
C ASN A 204 -10.36 0.75 19.95
N ALA A 205 -9.04 0.61 19.79
CA ALA A 205 -8.35 0.97 18.56
C ALA A 205 -8.80 0.15 17.35
N ARG A 206 -9.21 -1.11 17.53
CA ARG A 206 -9.78 -1.94 16.45
C ARG A 206 -11.21 -1.55 16.09
N LYS A 207 -12.02 -1.15 17.07
CA LYS A 207 -13.42 -0.74 16.89
C LYS A 207 -13.56 0.56 16.08
N HIS A 208 -12.69 1.54 16.32
CA HIS A 208 -12.82 2.89 15.74
C HIS A 208 -14.24 3.47 15.99
N ASN A 209 -14.87 4.07 14.97
CA ASN A 209 -16.23 4.60 15.05
C ASN A 209 -17.30 3.59 14.56
N ALA A 210 -16.97 2.30 14.54
CA ALA A 210 -17.93 1.27 14.18
C ALA A 210 -18.91 1.04 15.34
N TRP A 211 -20.19 0.90 15.01
CA TRP A 211 -21.20 0.42 15.95
C TRP A 211 -21.05 -1.10 16.15
N GLU A 212 -20.84 -1.83 15.06
CA GLU A 212 -20.64 -3.27 15.06
C GLU A 212 -19.17 -3.57 14.78
N SER A 213 -18.49 -4.25 15.71
CA SER A 213 -17.13 -4.75 15.49
C SER A 213 -17.06 -6.26 15.77
N PRO A 214 -16.26 -7.04 15.03
CA PRO A 214 -16.09 -8.48 15.29
C PRO A 214 -15.66 -8.73 16.75
N GLY A 215 -16.43 -9.54 17.48
CA GLY A 215 -16.20 -9.85 18.89
C GLY A 215 -16.91 -8.93 19.89
N TRP A 216 -17.66 -7.92 19.42
CA TRP A 216 -18.48 -7.06 20.26
C TRP A 216 -19.91 -7.59 20.34
N GLN A 217 -20.37 -7.93 21.54
CA GLN A 217 -21.78 -8.25 21.83
C GLN A 217 -22.54 -6.95 22.12
N ARG A 218 -23.77 -6.81 21.58
CA ARG A 218 -24.60 -5.66 21.90
C ARG A 218 -25.00 -5.76 23.37
N PRO A 219 -25.06 -4.65 24.12
CA PRO A 219 -25.72 -4.65 25.42
C PRO A 219 -27.16 -5.17 25.25
N GLY A 220 -27.48 -6.31 25.87
CA GLY A 220 -28.74 -7.05 25.68
C GLY A 220 -28.65 -8.35 24.87
N ASP A 221 -27.52 -8.62 24.22
CA ASP A 221 -27.23 -9.92 23.56
C ASP A 221 -26.67 -10.96 24.55
N GLU A 222 -26.49 -10.60 25.84
CA GLU A 222 -26.17 -11.56 26.88
C GLU A 222 -27.35 -12.52 27.05
N ALA A 223 -27.09 -13.84 26.99
CA ALA A 223 -28.08 -14.85 27.32
C ALA A 223 -28.70 -14.48 28.67
N ALA A 224 -30.03 -14.41 28.74
CA ALA A 224 -30.78 -14.05 29.94
C ALA A 224 -30.11 -14.68 31.17
N PRO A 225 -29.89 -13.92 32.26
CA PRO A 225 -29.24 -14.45 33.45
C PRO A 225 -29.98 -15.73 33.84
N VAL A 226 -29.25 -16.84 33.95
CA VAL A 226 -29.81 -18.13 34.36
C VAL A 226 -30.61 -17.85 35.63
N ALA A 227 -31.93 -18.07 35.55
CA ALA A 227 -32.83 -17.78 36.65
C ALA A 227 -32.33 -18.52 37.88
N VAL A 228 -31.79 -17.76 38.85
CA VAL A 228 -31.40 -18.33 40.14
C VAL A 228 -32.71 -18.73 40.80
N PRO A 229 -32.94 -20.02 41.09
CA PRO A 229 -34.18 -20.43 41.74
C PRO A 229 -34.25 -19.68 43.07
N ARG A 230 -35.35 -18.95 43.27
CA ARG A 230 -35.66 -18.33 44.56
C ARG A 230 -35.70 -19.46 45.59
N GLN A 231 -34.68 -19.54 46.44
CA GLN A 231 -34.79 -20.36 47.64
C GLN A 231 -35.99 -19.83 48.42
N GLY A 232 -36.92 -20.74 48.69
CA GLY A 232 -38.19 -20.44 49.33
C GLY A 232 -37.98 -19.69 50.64
N SER A 233 -38.79 -18.65 50.81
CA SER A 233 -39.07 -18.05 52.10
C SER A 233 -39.60 -19.14 53.04
N LEU A 234 -38.79 -19.55 54.01
CA LEU A 234 -39.29 -20.23 55.21
C LEU A 234 -39.64 -19.13 56.22
N PHE A 235 -40.90 -18.68 56.15
CA PHE A 235 -41.62 -18.08 57.28
C PHE A 235 -42.86 -18.95 57.51
#